data_AF-A0A4U9VXX7-F1
#
_entry.id   AF-A0A4U9VXX7-F1
#
_cell.length_a   1.000
_cell.length_b   1.000
_cell.length_c   1.000
_cell.angle_alpha   90.00
_cell.angle_beta   90.00
_cell.angle_gamma   90.00
#
_symmetry.space_group_name_H-M   'P 1'
#
loop_
_entity.id
_entity.type
_entity.pdbx_description
1 polymer ?
#
loop_
_entity_poly.entity_id
_entity_poly.type
_entity_poly.pdbx_seq_one_letter_code
_entity_poly.pdbx_strand_id
1 'polypeptide(L)'
;MQALRTATSENEFVENVIQTRYINGDVSFQQRKHFFTDWAHTRQILADDVTAQLSPHAITVVKQLNRKADGELYLPGIAVTERSVTYIPSEFIDEQVISQLQTGDYIGIYTKLAGLDVTHTGFFIMTQNGPVLRHASSRPENHKVMDSAFASYVLNTPGIVVLRPR
;
A
#
# COMPACT_ATOMS: atom_id res chain seq x y z
N MET A 1 9.25 9.03 3.29
CA MET A 1 8.73 9.80 4.45
C MET A 1 8.72 9.00 5.74
N GLN A 2 8.35 7.70 5.77
CA GLN A 2 8.45 6.89 7.01
C GLN A 2 9.87 6.88 7.61
N ALA A 3 10.89 6.57 6.81
CA ALA A 3 12.28 6.56 7.27
C ALA A 3 12.85 7.93 7.68
N LEU A 4 12.31 9.02 7.11
CA LEU A 4 12.69 10.39 7.48
C LEU A 4 11.98 10.84 8.77
N ARG A 5 10.76 10.35 9.02
CA ARG A 5 9.96 10.69 10.21
C ARG A 5 10.64 10.21 11.50
N THR A 6 11.39 9.11 11.44
CA THR A 6 11.99 8.48 12.61
C THR A 6 13.49 8.74 12.76
N ALA A 7 14.15 9.34 11.75
CA ALA A 7 15.60 9.54 11.78
C ALA A 7 15.98 10.92 12.34
N THR A 8 17.02 10.92 13.18
CA THR A 8 17.67 12.12 13.75
C THR A 8 19.02 12.42 13.10
N SER A 9 19.51 11.52 12.23
CA SER A 9 20.75 11.66 11.45
C SER A 9 20.65 11.04 10.06
N GLU A 10 21.58 11.37 9.16
CA GLU A 10 21.65 10.78 7.82
C GLU A 10 21.86 9.25 7.84
N ASN A 11 22.73 8.78 8.73
CA ASN A 11 22.99 7.33 8.88
C ASN A 11 21.73 6.60 9.35
N GLU A 12 21.03 7.14 10.34
CA GLU A 12 19.77 6.57 10.83
C GLU A 12 18.69 6.62 9.75
N PHE A 13 18.68 7.65 8.91
CA PHE A 13 17.77 7.71 7.76
C PHE A 13 18.04 6.58 6.76
N VAL A 14 19.31 6.35 6.41
CA VAL A 14 19.69 5.25 5.50
C VAL A 14 19.29 3.90 6.08
N GLU A 15 19.57 3.68 7.36
CA GLU A 15 19.18 2.45 8.07
C GLU A 15 17.66 2.25 8.06
N ASN A 16 16.89 3.30 8.36
CA ASN A 16 15.43 3.24 8.35
C ASN A 16 14.88 2.93 6.94
N VAL A 17 15.50 3.48 5.87
CA VAL A 17 15.12 3.14 4.49
C VAL A 17 15.40 1.67 4.20
N ILE A 18 16.55 1.15 4.62
CA ILE A 18 16.92 -0.25 4.44
C ILE A 18 15.92 -1.18 5.15
N GLN A 19 15.65 -0.93 6.43
CA GLN A 19 14.70 -1.71 7.22
C GLN A 19 13.26 -1.62 6.67
N THR A 20 12.90 -0.47 6.11
CA THR A 20 11.59 -0.30 5.46
C THR A 20 11.49 -1.18 4.23
N ARG A 21 12.52 -1.21 3.38
CA ARG A 21 12.47 -1.78 2.03
C ARG A 21 12.87 -3.25 1.95
N TYR A 22 13.70 -3.74 2.87
CA TYR A 22 14.30 -5.06 2.78
C TYR A 22 14.00 -5.89 4.03
N ILE A 23 13.73 -7.17 3.82
CA ILE A 23 13.52 -8.15 4.88
C ILE A 23 14.85 -8.33 5.63
N ASN A 24 14.81 -8.18 6.96
CA ASN A 24 15.99 -8.23 7.84
C ASN A 24 17.09 -7.23 7.49
N GLY A 25 16.80 -6.20 6.68
CA GLY A 25 17.79 -5.23 6.19
C GLY A 25 18.79 -5.77 5.17
N ASP A 26 18.59 -6.98 4.62
CA ASP A 26 19.48 -7.54 3.59
C ASP A 26 19.19 -6.90 2.22
N VAL A 27 20.13 -6.11 1.72
CA VAL A 27 19.98 -5.36 0.47
C VAL A 27 20.22 -6.29 -0.73
N SER A 28 19.17 -6.99 -1.13
CA SER A 28 19.14 -7.79 -2.36
C SER A 28 17.78 -7.73 -3.04
N PHE A 29 17.72 -8.14 -4.31
CA PHE A 29 16.46 -8.19 -5.04
C PHE A 29 15.47 -9.16 -4.39
N GLN A 30 15.96 -10.30 -3.90
CA GLN A 30 15.17 -11.37 -3.29
C GLN A 30 14.58 -10.98 -1.93
N GLN A 31 15.29 -10.12 -1.19
CA GLN A 31 14.87 -9.68 0.14
C GLN A 31 14.08 -8.37 0.12
N ARG A 32 13.92 -7.72 -1.04
CA ARG A 32 13.10 -6.51 -1.13
C ARG A 32 11.62 -6.85 -0.95
N LYS A 33 10.91 -6.04 -0.18
CA LYS A 33 9.44 -6.06 -0.10
C LYS A 33 8.88 -5.54 -1.42
N HIS A 34 8.23 -6.42 -2.18
CA HIS A 34 7.79 -6.12 -3.55
C HIS A 34 6.29 -5.90 -3.64
N PHE A 35 5.52 -6.58 -2.80
CA PHE A 35 4.07 -6.48 -2.75
C PHE A 35 3.66 -5.57 -1.60
N PHE A 36 2.65 -4.72 -1.80
CA PHE A 36 2.27 -3.70 -0.82
C PHE A 36 1.94 -4.29 0.56
N THR A 37 1.30 -5.44 0.58
CA THR A 37 0.95 -6.16 1.81
C THR A 37 2.15 -6.76 2.55
N ASP A 38 3.35 -6.79 1.97
CA ASP A 38 4.58 -7.27 2.63
C ASP A 38 4.95 -6.43 3.86
N TRP A 39 4.54 -5.15 3.89
CA TRP A 39 4.75 -4.28 5.05
C TRP A 39 3.94 -4.71 6.28
N ALA A 40 2.88 -5.52 6.09
CA ALA A 40 2.06 -6.08 7.16
C ALA A 40 2.27 -7.59 7.39
N HIS A 41 2.87 -8.32 6.44
CA HIS A 41 2.90 -9.79 6.44
C HIS A 41 4.30 -10.41 6.46
N THR A 42 5.35 -9.60 6.58
CA THR A 42 6.72 -10.12 6.77
C THR A 42 7.03 -10.32 8.26
N ARG A 43 8.16 -11.00 8.57
CA ARG A 43 8.61 -11.19 9.96
C ARG A 43 8.72 -9.88 10.75
N GLN A 44 9.10 -8.80 10.07
CA GLN A 44 9.15 -7.46 10.63
C GLN A 44 7.95 -6.67 10.12
N ILE A 45 6.88 -6.67 10.93
CA ILE A 45 5.66 -5.92 10.65
C ILE A 45 5.95 -4.43 10.86
N LEU A 46 5.82 -3.64 9.80
CA LEU A 46 6.04 -2.19 9.80
C LEU A 46 4.75 -1.38 9.77
N ALA A 47 3.65 -2.02 9.39
CA ALA A 47 2.32 -1.42 9.36
C ALA A 47 1.28 -2.49 9.69
N ASP A 48 0.24 -2.09 10.39
CA ASP A 48 -0.91 -2.94 10.69
C ASP A 48 -1.91 -2.85 9.52
N ASP A 49 -2.41 -4.00 9.05
CA ASP A 49 -3.51 -4.02 8.09
C ASP A 49 -4.83 -3.74 8.82
N VAL A 50 -5.32 -2.51 8.68
CA VAL A 50 -6.56 -2.05 9.33
C VAL A 50 -7.77 -2.21 8.42
N THR A 51 -7.61 -2.71 7.21
CA THR A 51 -8.65 -2.71 6.16
C THR A 51 -9.95 -3.35 6.61
N ALA A 52 -9.87 -4.52 7.26
CA ALA A 52 -11.04 -5.25 7.76
C ALA A 52 -11.77 -4.53 8.91
N GLN A 53 -11.08 -3.64 9.63
CA GLN A 53 -11.63 -2.93 10.78
C GLN A 53 -12.43 -1.69 10.36
N LEU A 54 -12.14 -1.15 9.18
CA LEU A 54 -12.73 0.10 8.70
C LEU A 54 -14.15 -0.06 8.14
N SER A 55 -14.49 -1.25 7.62
CA SER A 55 -15.80 -1.51 7.01
C SER A 55 -16.23 -2.97 7.16
N PRO A 56 -17.49 -3.24 7.52
CA PRO A 56 -18.04 -4.60 7.50
C PRO A 56 -18.17 -5.17 6.07
N HIS A 57 -18.04 -4.33 5.05
CA HIS A 57 -18.07 -4.72 3.64
C HIS A 57 -16.69 -5.07 3.08
N ALA A 58 -15.65 -5.15 3.92
CA ALA A 58 -14.34 -5.59 3.50
C ALA A 58 -14.39 -7.05 2.98
N ILE A 59 -13.71 -7.29 1.86
CA ILE A 59 -13.65 -8.60 1.19
C ILE A 59 -12.22 -9.10 1.25
N THR A 60 -12.03 -10.34 1.69
CA THR A 60 -10.74 -11.03 1.66
C THR A 60 -10.70 -12.03 0.50
N VAL A 61 -9.66 -11.93 -0.33
CA VAL A 61 -9.37 -12.88 -1.40
C VAL A 61 -7.98 -13.47 -1.23
N VAL A 62 -7.84 -14.77 -1.50
CA VAL A 62 -6.54 -15.42 -1.52
C VAL A 62 -5.90 -15.25 -2.90
N LYS A 63 -4.65 -14.77 -2.94
CA LYS A 63 -3.89 -14.57 -4.17
C LYS A 63 -2.56 -15.30 -4.13
N GLN A 64 -2.16 -15.84 -5.27
CA GLN A 64 -0.83 -16.37 -5.52
C GLN A 64 0.07 -15.23 -6.03
N LEU A 65 0.57 -14.39 -5.13
CA LEU A 65 1.38 -13.22 -5.50
C LEU A 65 2.60 -13.64 -6.34
N ASN A 66 2.99 -12.76 -7.25
CA ASN A 66 3.99 -12.95 -8.30
C ASN A 66 3.54 -13.80 -9.51
N ARG A 67 2.45 -14.57 -9.43
CA ARG A 67 1.99 -15.42 -10.55
C ARG A 67 0.89 -14.72 -11.37
N LYS A 68 1.20 -14.41 -12.63
CA LYS A 68 0.24 -13.90 -13.63
C LYS A 68 -0.82 -14.95 -13.98
N ALA A 69 -1.89 -14.52 -14.66
CA ALA A 69 -2.97 -15.40 -15.11
C ALA A 69 -2.53 -16.45 -16.14
N ASP A 70 -1.54 -16.13 -16.97
CA ASP A 70 -0.91 -17.05 -17.94
C ASP A 70 0.11 -18.01 -17.31
N GLY A 71 0.33 -17.91 -15.99
CA GLY A 71 1.27 -18.73 -15.24
C GLY A 71 2.70 -18.18 -15.17
N GLU A 72 3.03 -17.13 -15.93
CA GLU A 72 4.33 -16.46 -15.85
C GLU A 72 4.51 -15.71 -14.52
N LEU A 73 5.76 -15.32 -14.24
CA LEU A 73 6.08 -14.49 -13.08
C LEU A 73 6.17 -13.02 -13.45
N TYR A 74 5.68 -12.13 -12.57
CA TYR A 74 5.96 -10.69 -12.68
C TYR A 74 7.44 -10.39 -12.39
N LEU A 75 7.99 -11.06 -11.38
CA LEU A 75 9.34 -10.86 -10.87
C LEU A 75 10.10 -12.20 -10.92
N PRO A 76 10.88 -12.45 -11.98
CA PRO A 76 11.75 -13.62 -12.06
C PRO A 76 12.70 -13.70 -10.86
N GLY A 77 12.83 -14.88 -10.26
CA GLY A 77 13.68 -15.09 -9.08
C GLY A 77 13.02 -14.74 -7.73
N ILE A 78 11.78 -14.26 -7.73
CA ILE A 78 10.96 -14.12 -6.51
C ILE A 78 9.99 -15.29 -6.42
N ALA A 79 9.84 -15.88 -5.23
CA ALA A 79 8.93 -16.99 -5.02
C ALA A 79 7.46 -16.55 -5.16
N VAL A 80 6.62 -17.44 -5.70
CA VAL A 80 5.16 -17.27 -5.61
C VAL A 80 4.75 -17.48 -4.16
N THR A 81 3.98 -16.54 -3.62
CA THR A 81 3.55 -16.57 -2.21
C THR A 81 2.04 -16.42 -2.14
N GLU A 82 1.40 -17.34 -1.42
CA GLU A 82 -0.02 -17.20 -1.10
C GLU A 82 -0.23 -16.05 -0.10
N ARG A 83 -1.18 -15.17 -0.39
CA ARG A 83 -1.52 -14.01 0.46
C ARG A 83 -3.02 -13.81 0.49
N SER A 84 -3.58 -13.73 1.69
CA SER A 84 -4.91 -13.16 1.91
C SER A 84 -4.84 -11.65 1.77
N VAL A 85 -5.52 -11.09 0.78
CA VAL A 85 -5.61 -9.66 0.52
C VAL A 85 -7.01 -9.21 0.88
N THR A 86 -7.12 -8.37 1.90
CA THR A 86 -8.39 -7.74 2.29
C THR A 86 -8.49 -6.36 1.67
N TYR A 87 -9.62 -6.03 1.05
CA TYR A 87 -9.87 -4.72 0.47
C TYR A 87 -11.31 -4.27 0.73
N ILE A 88 -11.54 -2.96 0.71
CA ILE A 88 -12.90 -2.37 0.75
C ILE A 88 -13.26 -1.99 -0.69
N PRO A 89 -14.31 -2.59 -1.29
CA PRO A 89 -14.78 -2.19 -2.61
C PRO A 89 -15.16 -0.70 -2.65
N SER A 90 -14.93 -0.04 -3.78
CA SER A 90 -15.04 1.42 -3.86
C SER A 90 -16.44 1.95 -3.58
N GLU A 91 -17.47 1.18 -3.89
CA GLU A 91 -18.87 1.49 -3.58
C GLU A 91 -19.19 1.54 -2.08
N PHE A 92 -18.33 0.96 -1.24
CA PHE A 92 -18.48 0.95 0.22
C PHE A 92 -17.50 1.89 0.93
N ILE A 93 -16.78 2.74 0.21
CA ILE A 93 -15.90 3.77 0.79
C ILE A 93 -16.72 5.06 0.97
N ASP A 94 -17.56 5.07 2.00
CA ASP A 94 -18.40 6.20 2.37
C ASP A 94 -17.75 7.13 3.41
N GLU A 95 -18.50 8.13 3.88
CA GLU A 95 -18.02 9.07 4.90
C GLU A 95 -17.65 8.37 6.22
N GLN A 96 -18.33 7.27 6.58
CA GLN A 96 -18.02 6.52 7.79
C GLN A 96 -16.66 5.83 7.66
N VAL A 97 -16.35 5.21 6.53
CA VAL A 97 -15.02 4.65 6.27
C VAL A 97 -13.96 5.75 6.27
N ILE A 98 -14.21 6.86 5.56
CA ILE A 98 -13.25 7.98 5.46
C ILE A 98 -12.96 8.59 6.84
N SER A 99 -13.95 8.71 7.71
CA SER A 99 -13.80 9.27 9.07
C SER A 99 -12.88 8.45 9.98
N GLN A 100 -12.67 7.16 9.68
CA GLN A 100 -11.80 6.27 10.45
C GLN A 100 -10.36 6.22 9.92
N LEU A 101 -10.10 6.82 8.75
CA LEU A 101 -8.76 6.97 8.19
C LEU A 101 -7.97 8.05 8.93
N GLN A 102 -6.67 7.84 9.03
CA GLN A 102 -5.74 8.73 9.73
C GLN A 102 -4.72 9.29 8.75
N THR A 103 -4.35 10.56 8.94
CA THR A 103 -3.24 11.16 8.19
C THR A 103 -1.98 10.29 8.36
N GLY A 104 -1.45 9.81 7.24
CA GLY A 104 -0.30 8.91 7.21
C GLY A 104 -0.65 7.44 6.95
N ASP A 105 -1.94 7.07 6.91
CA ASP A 105 -2.36 5.75 6.44
C ASP A 105 -1.89 5.51 5.00
N TYR A 106 -1.38 4.31 4.74
CA TYR A 106 -0.93 3.88 3.43
C TYR A 106 -2.12 3.31 2.68
N ILE A 107 -2.39 3.88 1.52
CA ILE A 107 -3.52 3.51 0.69
C ILE A 107 -2.97 2.77 -0.52
N GLY A 108 -3.32 1.50 -0.64
CA GLY A 108 -3.06 0.68 -1.81
C GLY A 108 -4.33 0.55 -2.65
N ILE A 109 -4.24 0.84 -3.95
CA ILE A 109 -5.37 0.67 -4.87
C ILE A 109 -5.45 -0.80 -5.26
N TYR A 110 -6.49 -1.48 -4.75
CA TYR A 110 -6.70 -2.91 -4.99
C TYR A 110 -6.85 -3.19 -6.49
N THR A 111 -6.29 -4.31 -6.92
CA THR A 111 -6.40 -4.79 -8.30
C THR A 111 -7.04 -6.17 -8.38
N LYS A 112 -7.80 -6.42 -9.44
CA LYS A 112 -8.33 -7.75 -9.76
C LYS A 112 -7.32 -8.64 -10.51
N LEU A 113 -6.16 -8.08 -10.90
CA LEU A 113 -5.13 -8.84 -11.59
C LEU A 113 -4.63 -10.00 -10.71
N ALA A 114 -4.46 -11.18 -11.34
CA ALA A 114 -3.82 -12.32 -10.71
C ALA A 114 -2.38 -11.97 -10.35
N GLY A 115 -1.89 -12.43 -9.20
CA GLY A 115 -0.49 -12.26 -8.81
C GLY A 115 -0.09 -10.88 -8.27
N LEU A 116 -1.01 -9.92 -8.17
CA LEU A 116 -0.77 -8.59 -7.60
C LEU A 116 -1.78 -8.29 -6.49
N ASP A 117 -1.37 -7.61 -5.43
CA ASP A 117 -2.26 -7.11 -4.39
C ASP A 117 -2.81 -5.72 -4.73
N VAL A 118 -1.93 -4.80 -5.14
CA VAL A 118 -2.30 -3.42 -5.52
C VAL A 118 -1.58 -2.98 -6.81
N THR A 119 -2.12 -1.98 -7.48
CA THR A 119 -1.48 -1.37 -8.68
C THR A 119 -0.90 0.01 -8.44
N HIS A 120 -1.34 0.70 -7.39
CA HIS A 120 -0.90 2.06 -7.08
C HIS A 120 -0.92 2.28 -5.57
N THR A 121 -0.11 3.22 -5.09
CA THR A 121 -0.03 3.53 -3.66
C THR A 121 0.04 5.03 -3.41
N GLY A 122 -0.42 5.45 -2.23
CA GLY A 122 -0.30 6.82 -1.74
C GLY A 122 -0.55 6.90 -0.24
N PHE A 123 -0.61 8.13 0.28
CA PHE A 123 -0.93 8.41 1.67
C PHE A 123 -2.29 9.09 1.76
N PHE A 124 -3.11 8.66 2.71
CA PHE A 124 -4.25 9.47 3.13
C PHE A 124 -3.75 10.66 3.94
N ILE A 125 -4.25 11.86 3.61
CA ILE A 125 -3.94 13.08 4.34
C ILE A 125 -5.23 13.87 4.52
N MET A 126 -5.59 14.15 5.77
CA MET A 126 -6.62 15.14 6.07
C MET A 126 -6.03 16.55 5.98
N THR A 127 -6.51 17.36 5.04
CA THR A 127 -6.09 18.75 4.88
C THR A 127 -7.18 19.70 5.36
N GLN A 128 -6.88 21.01 5.45
CA GLN A 128 -7.89 22.03 5.74
C GLN A 128 -9.02 22.08 4.70
N ASN A 129 -8.75 21.64 3.46
CA ASN A 129 -9.71 21.62 2.35
C ASN A 129 -10.40 20.25 2.19
N GLY A 130 -10.20 19.34 3.15
CA GLY A 130 -10.74 17.97 3.12
C GLY A 130 -9.70 16.89 2.85
N PRO A 131 -10.16 15.62 2.77
CA PRO A 131 -9.28 14.46 2.62
C PRO A 131 -8.71 14.36 1.20
N VAL A 132 -7.40 14.12 1.11
CA VAL A 132 -6.70 13.89 -0.15
C VAL A 132 -5.91 12.58 -0.13
N LEU A 133 -5.74 11.99 -1.31
CA LEU A 133 -4.71 11.01 -1.58
C LEU A 133 -3.47 11.76 -2.09
N ARG A 134 -2.37 11.70 -1.33
CA ARG A 134 -1.07 12.17 -1.81
C ARG A 134 -0.31 11.02 -2.43
N HIS A 135 -0.03 11.11 -3.73
CA HIS A 135 0.61 10.03 -4.49
C HIS A 135 1.56 10.54 -5.56
N ALA A 136 2.48 9.69 -6.02
CA ALA A 136 3.39 10.00 -7.12
C ALA A 136 2.74 9.58 -8.44
N SER A 137 2.37 10.56 -9.27
CA SER A 137 1.79 10.26 -10.58
C SER A 137 2.89 10.05 -11.62
N SER A 138 2.81 8.92 -12.33
CA SER A 138 3.68 8.61 -13.48
C SER A 138 3.11 9.11 -14.82
N ARG A 139 1.92 9.72 -14.82
CA ARG A 139 1.35 10.26 -16.05
C ARG A 139 2.26 11.37 -16.61
N PRO A 140 2.46 11.44 -17.94
CA PRO A 140 3.40 12.38 -18.56
C PRO A 140 3.24 13.84 -18.10
N GLU A 141 2.00 14.27 -17.92
CA GLU A 141 1.61 15.61 -17.49
C GLU A 141 1.88 15.90 -16.00
N ASN A 142 2.16 14.87 -15.19
CA ASN A 142 2.09 14.92 -13.73
C ASN A 142 3.27 14.23 -13.03
N HIS A 143 4.47 14.13 -13.64
CA HIS A 143 5.71 13.54 -13.08
C HIS A 143 6.20 14.17 -11.75
N LYS A 144 5.35 14.20 -10.74
CA LYS A 144 5.48 14.89 -9.47
C LYS A 144 4.54 14.25 -8.46
N VAL A 145 4.80 14.55 -7.19
CA VAL A 145 3.84 14.27 -6.12
C VAL A 145 2.65 15.20 -6.30
N MET A 146 1.45 14.65 -6.21
CA MET A 146 0.21 15.42 -6.30
C MET A 146 -0.80 14.98 -5.26
N ASP A 147 -1.68 15.90 -4.91
CA ASP A 147 -2.84 15.65 -4.06
C ASP A 147 -4.07 15.52 -4.94
N SER A 148 -4.78 14.41 -4.81
CA SER A 148 -6.08 14.17 -5.46
C SER A 148 -7.15 14.11 -4.39
N ALA A 149 -8.34 14.68 -4.64
CA ALA A 149 -9.45 14.57 -3.71
C ALA A 149 -9.76 13.09 -3.46
N PHE A 150 -9.75 12.67 -2.19
CA PHE A 150 -9.69 11.25 -1.84
C PHE A 150 -10.91 10.48 -2.35
N ALA A 151 -12.11 10.95 -1.99
CA ALA A 151 -13.37 10.29 -2.35
C ALA A 151 -13.54 10.14 -3.87
N SER A 152 -13.33 11.21 -4.64
CA SER A 152 -13.47 11.14 -6.10
C SER A 152 -12.41 10.27 -6.76
N TYR A 153 -11.19 10.20 -6.19
CA TYR A 153 -10.15 9.31 -6.69
C TYR A 153 -10.53 7.84 -6.46
N VAL A 154 -10.89 7.45 -5.23
CA VAL A 154 -11.13 6.04 -4.87
C VAL A 154 -12.38 5.45 -5.52
N LEU A 155 -13.42 6.27 -5.75
CA LEU A 155 -14.64 5.87 -6.48
C LEU A 155 -14.36 5.34 -7.89
N ASN A 156 -13.25 5.76 -8.51
CA ASN A 156 -12.85 5.34 -9.86
C ASN A 156 -11.87 4.15 -9.84
N THR A 157 -11.75 3.45 -8.71
CA THR A 157 -10.86 2.29 -8.56
C THR A 157 -11.65 1.06 -8.11
N PRO A 158 -11.09 -0.16 -8.18
CA PRO A 158 -11.76 -1.36 -7.69
C PRO A 158 -11.97 -1.42 -6.17
N GLY A 159 -11.27 -0.58 -5.41
CA GLY A 159 -11.29 -0.59 -3.95
C GLY A 159 -9.92 -0.27 -3.35
N ILE A 160 -9.84 -0.23 -2.02
CA ILE A 160 -8.61 0.12 -1.30
C ILE A 160 -8.20 -0.95 -0.28
N VAL A 161 -6.89 -1.09 -0.11
CA VAL A 161 -6.22 -1.75 1.01
C VAL A 161 -5.59 -0.66 1.87
N VAL A 162 -5.75 -0.73 3.20
CA VAL A 162 -5.29 0.31 4.12
C VAL A 162 -4.32 -0.28 5.14
N LEU A 163 -3.06 0.16 5.08
CA LEU A 163 -2.04 -0.18 6.09
C LEU A 163 -1.73 1.05 6.95
N ARG A 164 -1.74 0.89 8.27
CA ARG A 164 -1.42 1.96 9.21
C ARG A 164 0.00 1.76 9.75
N PRO A 165 0.96 2.66 9.46
CA PRO A 165 2.31 2.52 9.96
C PRO A 165 2.35 2.58 11.49
N ARG A 166 3.22 1.75 12.08
CA ARG A 166 3.52 1.79 13.51
C ARG A 166 4.35 3.02 13.91
#